data_AF-A0A645EE49-F1
#
_entry.id   AF-A0A645EE49-F1
#
_cell.length_a   1.000
_cell.length_b   1.000
_cell.length_c   1.000
_cell.angle_alpha   90.00
_cell.angle_beta   90.00
_cell.angle_gamma   90.00
#
_symmetry.space_group_name_H-M   'P 1'
#
loop_
_entity.id
_entity.type
_entity.pdbx_description
1 polymer ?
#
loop_
_entity_poly.entity_id
_entity_poly.type
_entity_poly.pdbx_seq_one_letter_code
_entity_poly.pdbx_strand_id
1 'polypeptide(L)'
;MPVLPFIEDSDENILKIIRLAKENGAKFIYPAFGVTLRQNQRDHFFNKLDENFYGITEKYIKEYGFSYECRSKRAAKLWNLFKTECDKAKILYKMKDIIAGYKRDYEVKQISFF
;
A
#
# COMPACT_ATOMS: atom_id res chain seq x y z
N MET A 1 1.64 -0.54 2.56
CA MET A 1 1.90 -1.05 1.19
C MET A 1 1.56 0.05 0.19
N PRO A 2 2.54 0.89 -0.19
CA PRO A 2 2.38 1.78 -1.34
C PRO A 2 2.26 0.95 -2.63
N VAL A 3 1.62 1.52 -3.64
CA VAL A 3 1.48 0.93 -4.98
C VAL A 3 1.86 2.01 -5.97
N LEU A 4 2.83 1.73 -6.85
CA LEU A 4 3.27 2.68 -7.85
C LEU A 4 2.23 2.82 -8.98
N PRO A 5 1.63 4.01 -9.18
CA PRO A 5 0.75 4.24 -10.33
C PRO A 5 1.38 3.82 -11.66
N PHE A 6 0.55 3.30 -12.58
CA PHE A 6 0.92 2.81 -13.91
C PHE A 6 1.80 1.55 -13.98
N ILE A 7 2.40 1.13 -12.87
CA ILE A 7 3.31 -0.03 -12.82
C ILE A 7 2.65 -1.16 -12.03
N GLU A 8 2.23 -0.86 -10.81
CA GLU A 8 1.78 -1.85 -9.83
C GLU A 8 0.27 -1.75 -9.54
N ASP A 9 -0.41 -0.77 -10.12
CA ASP A 9 -1.81 -0.43 -9.86
C ASP A 9 -2.81 -1.27 -10.67
N SER A 10 -2.49 -2.54 -10.88
CA SER A 10 -3.33 -3.54 -11.54
C SER A 10 -4.10 -4.40 -10.54
N ASP A 11 -5.28 -4.88 -10.94
CA ASP A 11 -6.11 -5.75 -10.11
C ASP A 11 -5.34 -7.04 -9.77
N GLU A 12 -4.64 -7.63 -10.75
CA GLU A 12 -3.81 -8.83 -10.59
C GLU A 12 -2.72 -8.66 -9.53
N ASN A 13 -1.99 -7.53 -9.56
CA ASN A 13 -0.90 -7.31 -8.62
C ASN A 13 -1.42 -7.20 -7.17
N ILE A 14 -2.53 -6.48 -6.97
CA ILE A 14 -3.16 -6.38 -5.64
C ILE A 14 -3.63 -7.73 -5.13
N LEU A 15 -4.29 -8.53 -5.98
CA LEU A 15 -4.71 -9.88 -5.63
C LEU A 15 -3.54 -10.78 -5.26
N LYS A 16 -2.46 -10.72 -6.04
CA LYS A 16 -1.25 -11.50 -5.80
C LYS A 16 -0.61 -11.16 -4.46
N ILE A 17 -0.52 -9.87 -4.11
CA ILE A 17 0.04 -9.46 -2.82
C ILE A 17 -0.81 -9.97 -1.66
N ILE A 18 -2.14 -9.87 -1.73
CA ILE A 18 -3.05 -10.37 -0.68
C ILE A 18 -2.87 -11.88 -0.51
N ARG A 19 -2.82 -12.62 -1.63
CA ARG A 19 -2.59 -14.07 -1.62
C ARG A 19 -1.26 -14.43 -0.97
N LEU A 20 -0.15 -13.82 -1.43
CA LEU A 20 1.18 -14.09 -0.88
C LEU A 20 1.28 -13.71 0.60
N ALA A 21 0.69 -12.59 0.99
CA ALA A 21 0.62 -12.18 2.39
C ALA A 21 -0.11 -13.22 3.24
N LYS A 22 -1.22 -13.78 2.73
CA LYS A 22 -1.94 -14.86 3.42
C LYS A 22 -1.09 -16.12 3.55
N GLU A 23 -0.46 -16.56 2.46
CA GLU A 23 0.39 -17.75 2.41
C GLU A 23 1.57 -17.64 3.39
N ASN A 24 2.08 -16.43 3.63
CA ASN A 24 3.19 -16.15 4.54
C ASN A 24 2.74 -15.72 5.96
N GLY A 25 1.46 -15.85 6.30
CA GLY A 25 0.97 -15.63 7.66
C GLY A 25 0.85 -14.15 8.08
N ALA A 26 0.79 -13.22 7.13
CA ALA A 26 0.56 -11.81 7.45
C ALA A 26 -0.79 -11.62 8.17
N LYS A 27 -0.75 -10.97 9.35
CA LYS A 27 -1.96 -10.68 10.15
C LYS A 27 -2.76 -9.50 9.56
N PHE A 28 -2.08 -8.54 8.92
CA PHE A 28 -2.71 -7.35 8.36
C PHE A 28 -1.96 -6.77 7.16
N ILE A 29 -2.66 -5.98 6.35
CA ILE A 29 -2.09 -5.15 5.28
C ILE A 29 -2.72 -3.75 5.40
N TYR A 30 -1.89 -2.71 5.49
CA TYR A 30 -2.33 -1.31 5.45
C TYR A 30 -1.96 -0.69 4.10
N PRO A 31 -2.90 -0.56 3.15
CA PRO A 31 -2.58 -0.16 1.78
C PRO A 31 -2.54 1.36 1.62
N ALA A 32 -1.76 1.80 0.64
CA ALA A 32 -1.79 3.14 0.07
C ALA A 32 -1.70 3.00 -1.46
N PHE A 33 -2.75 3.40 -2.18
CA PHE A 33 -2.80 3.25 -3.64
C PHE A 33 -2.16 4.46 -4.35
N GLY A 34 -0.88 4.65 -4.07
CA GLY A 34 -0.08 5.75 -4.59
C GLY A 34 1.26 5.83 -3.89
N VAL A 35 2.03 6.84 -4.30
CA VAL A 35 3.33 7.16 -3.71
C VAL A 35 3.41 8.65 -3.41
N THR A 36 4.17 9.01 -2.39
CA THR A 36 4.50 10.42 -2.13
C THR A 36 5.90 10.72 -2.64
N LEU A 37 6.04 11.79 -3.41
CA LEU A 37 7.30 12.22 -4.02
C LEU A 37 7.71 13.57 -3.44
N ARG A 38 8.61 13.54 -2.45
CA ARG A 38 9.27 14.76 -1.94
C ARG A 38 10.17 15.33 -3.03
N GLN A 39 10.35 16.65 -3.01
CA GLN A 39 11.07 17.37 -4.06
C GLN A 39 12.45 16.77 -4.37
N ASN A 40 13.29 16.56 -3.35
CA ASN A 40 14.65 16.01 -3.54
C ASN A 40 14.67 14.53 -3.97
N GLN A 41 13.56 13.79 -3.81
CA GLN A 41 13.47 12.38 -4.19
C GLN A 41 12.91 12.16 -5.59
N ARG A 42 12.24 13.19 -6.16
CA ARG A 42 11.54 13.09 -7.44
C ARG A 42 12.50 12.80 -8.58
N ASP A 43 13.61 13.52 -8.66
CA ASP A 43 14.57 13.37 -9.77
C ASP A 43 15.20 11.98 -9.74
N HIS A 44 15.57 11.49 -8.54
CA HIS A 44 16.06 10.13 -8.38
C HIS A 44 15.01 9.08 -8.79
N PHE A 45 13.75 9.29 -8.40
CA PHE A 45 12.66 8.40 -8.76
C PHE A 45 12.44 8.37 -10.29
N PHE A 46 12.41 9.52 -10.95
CA PHE A 46 12.25 9.61 -12.41
C PHE A 46 13.44 8.98 -13.17
N ASN A 47 14.67 9.21 -12.73
CA ASN A 47 15.83 8.53 -13.32
C ASN A 47 15.70 7.00 -13.23
N LYS A 48 15.21 6.47 -12.09
CA LYS A 48 14.97 5.03 -11.95
C LYS A 48 13.79 4.53 -12.77
N LEU A 49 12.77 5.36 -13.01
CA LEU A 49 11.70 5.03 -13.92
C LEU A 49 12.20 4.94 -15.37
N ASP A 50 13.03 5.88 -15.81
CA ASP A 50 13.59 5.87 -17.17
C ASP A 50 14.49 4.65 -17.42
N GLU A 51 15.27 4.25 -16.42
CA GLU A 51 16.13 3.06 -16.50
C GLU A 51 15.34 1.74 -16.63
N ASN A 52 14.16 1.65 -16.01
CA ASN A 52 13.46 0.37 -15.81
C ASN A 52 12.11 0.26 -16.53
N PHE A 53 11.48 1.39 -16.87
CA PHE A 53 10.11 1.43 -17.37
C PHE A 53 9.93 2.50 -18.46
N TYR A 54 10.12 2.08 -19.71
CA TYR A 54 9.99 2.95 -20.87
C TYR A 54 8.64 3.69 -20.93
N GLY A 55 8.69 5.02 -21.05
CA GLY A 55 7.51 5.86 -21.24
C GLY A 55 6.67 6.11 -19.97
N ILE A 56 7.12 5.66 -18.78
CA ILE A 56 6.37 5.85 -17.53
C ILE A 56 6.66 7.22 -16.90
N THR A 57 7.89 7.71 -16.97
CA THR A 57 8.25 9.04 -16.44
C THR A 57 7.41 10.14 -17.06
N GLU A 58 7.20 10.13 -18.37
CA GLU A 58 6.37 11.11 -19.07
C GLU A 58 4.91 11.02 -18.62
N LYS A 59 4.40 9.82 -18.34
CA LYS A 59 3.05 9.64 -17.77
C LYS A 59 2.97 10.23 -16.37
N TYR A 60 3.98 10.01 -15.52
CA TYR A 60 4.03 10.61 -14.18
C TYR A 60 4.09 12.14 -14.24
N ILE A 61 4.94 12.71 -15.09
CA ILE A 61 5.07 14.16 -15.24
C ILE A 61 3.75 14.76 -15.76
N LYS A 62 3.16 14.15 -16.80
CA LYS A 62 1.89 14.61 -17.38
C LYS A 62 0.74 14.56 -16.37
N GLU A 63 0.70 13.53 -15.54
CA GLU A 63 -0.39 13.33 -14.60
C GLU A 63 -0.23 14.13 -13.30
N TYR A 64 0.96 14.09 -12.70
CA TYR A 64 1.17 14.57 -11.34
C TYR A 64 1.98 15.86 -11.29
N GLY A 65 2.72 16.23 -12.34
CA GLY A 65 3.58 17.42 -12.35
C GLY A 65 4.53 17.44 -11.15
N PHE A 66 4.41 18.46 -10.29
CA PHE A 66 5.16 18.62 -9.03
C PHE A 66 4.37 18.22 -7.77
N SER A 67 3.25 17.52 -7.92
CA SER A 67 2.41 17.10 -6.79
C SER A 67 3.19 16.25 -5.80
N TYR A 68 3.00 16.51 -4.50
CA TYR A 68 3.60 15.70 -3.43
C TYR A 68 3.01 14.29 -3.38
N GLU A 69 1.71 14.15 -3.62
CA GLU A 69 1.01 12.87 -3.59
C GLU A 69 0.60 12.43 -4.99
N CYS A 70 1.09 11.27 -5.42
CA CYS A 70 0.80 10.66 -6.73
C CYS A 70 -0.13 9.46 -6.50
N ARG A 71 -1.45 9.72 -6.41
CA ARG A 71 -2.46 8.68 -6.24
C ARG A 71 -2.80 8.03 -7.58
N SER A 72 -2.93 6.71 -7.59
CA SER A 72 -3.44 6.02 -8.78
C SER A 72 -4.86 6.48 -9.12
N LYS A 73 -5.13 6.72 -10.40
CA LYS A 73 -6.50 6.96 -10.91
C LYS A 73 -7.48 5.83 -10.57
N ARG A 74 -6.96 4.63 -10.35
CA ARG A 74 -7.74 3.44 -10.04
C ARG A 74 -7.93 3.24 -8.53
N ALA A 75 -7.45 4.15 -7.69
CA ALA A 75 -7.43 3.96 -6.23
C ALA A 75 -8.78 3.53 -5.64
N ALA A 76 -9.89 4.14 -6.07
CA ALA A 76 -11.24 3.76 -5.60
C ALA A 76 -11.61 2.32 -5.98
N LYS A 77 -11.31 1.91 -7.22
CA LYS A 77 -11.54 0.53 -7.69
C LYS A 77 -10.66 -0.46 -6.93
N LEU A 78 -9.36 -0.16 -6.82
CA LEU A 78 -8.39 -0.99 -6.12
C LEU A 78 -8.72 -1.14 -4.64
N TRP A 79 -9.22 -0.08 -3.99
CA TRP A 79 -9.67 -0.14 -2.62
C TRP A 79 -10.84 -1.12 -2.43
N ASN A 80 -11.84 -1.08 -3.31
CA ASN A 80 -12.98 -2.00 -3.24
C ASN A 80 -12.55 -3.46 -3.47
N LEU A 81 -11.67 -3.70 -4.45
CA LEU A 81 -11.09 -5.01 -4.72
C LEU A 81 -10.31 -5.52 -3.50
N PHE A 82 -9.37 -4.71 -3.01
CA PHE A 82 -8.53 -5.00 -1.86
C PHE A 82 -9.36 -5.35 -0.63
N LYS A 83 -10.39 -4.54 -0.33
CA LYS A 83 -11.29 -4.77 0.80
C LYS A 83 -11.94 -6.14 0.71
N THR A 84 -12.56 -6.43 -0.43
CA THR A 84 -13.28 -7.69 -0.69
C THR A 84 -12.36 -8.90 -0.49
N GLU A 85 -11.13 -8.80 -0.95
CA GLU A 85 -10.18 -9.91 -0.96
C GLU A 85 -9.49 -10.10 0.38
N CYS A 86 -9.18 -9.02 1.10
CA CYS A 86 -8.76 -9.11 2.49
C CYS A 86 -9.85 -9.70 3.39
N ASP A 87 -11.12 -9.34 3.20
CA ASP A 87 -12.24 -9.91 3.93
C ASP A 87 -12.32 -11.44 3.68
N LYS A 88 -12.21 -11.90 2.43
CA LYS A 88 -12.14 -13.33 2.07
C LYS A 88 -10.94 -14.05 2.69
N ALA A 89 -9.76 -13.43 2.63
CA ALA A 89 -8.52 -14.00 3.17
C ALA A 89 -8.43 -13.94 4.70
N LYS A 90 -9.38 -13.25 5.37
CA LYS A 90 -9.35 -12.94 6.81
C LYS A 90 -8.07 -12.18 7.21
N ILE A 91 -7.66 -11.21 6.40
CA ILE A 91 -6.54 -10.30 6.66
C ILE A 91 -7.10 -8.95 7.13
N LEU A 92 -6.58 -8.43 8.23
CA LEU A 92 -7.02 -7.12 8.74
C LEU A 92 -6.45 -5.99 7.88
N TYR A 93 -7.21 -4.92 7.69
CA TYR A 93 -6.74 -3.73 6.97
C TYR A 93 -7.22 -2.40 7.53
N LYS A 94 -8.23 -2.41 8.40
CA LYS A 94 -8.68 -1.20 9.09
C LYS A 94 -7.80 -0.99 10.31
N MET A 95 -7.32 0.24 10.48
CA MET A 95 -6.43 0.59 11.59
C MET A 95 -7.00 0.21 12.97
N LYS A 96 -8.32 0.41 13.17
CA LYS A 96 -9.00 0.02 14.42
C LYS A 96 -8.85 -1.48 14.73
N ASP A 97 -9.08 -2.32 13.71
CA ASP A 97 -9.02 -3.77 13.86
C ASP A 97 -7.57 -4.25 14.03
N ILE A 98 -6.62 -3.61 13.33
CA ILE A 98 -5.18 -3.88 13.48
C ILE A 98 -4.72 -3.58 14.91
N ILE A 99 -5.08 -2.42 15.46
CA ILE A 99 -4.74 -2.02 16.83
C ILE A 99 -5.37 -2.99 17.84
N ALA A 100 -6.64 -3.36 17.65
CA ALA A 100 -7.31 -4.32 18.52
C ALA A 100 -6.64 -5.70 18.49
N GLY A 101 -6.29 -6.18 17.29
CA GLY A 101 -5.58 -7.45 17.10
C GLY A 101 -4.18 -7.45 17.72
N TYR A 102 -3.45 -6.35 17.62
CA TYR A 102 -2.14 -6.20 18.25
C TYR A 102 -2.23 -6.17 19.78
N LYS A 103 -3.18 -5.40 20.36
CA LYS A 103 -3.30 -5.25 21.82
C LYS A 103 -3.77 -6.51 22.55
N ARG A 104 -4.55 -7.38 21.90
CA ARG A 104 -5.09 -8.61 22.51
C ARG A 104 -3.99 -9.55 23.04
N ASP A 105 -2.85 -9.59 22.36
CA ASP A 105 -1.70 -10.40 22.75
C ASP A 105 -0.86 -9.76 23.88
N TYR A 106 -1.13 -8.48 24.22
CA TYR A 106 -0.34 -7.63 25.12
C TYR A 106 -1.12 -7.14 26.35
N GLU A 107 -2.24 -7.75 26.74
CA GLU A 107 -2.84 -7.53 28.07
C GLU A 107 -1.98 -8.13 29.19
N VAL A 108 -0.70 -7.75 29.25
CA VAL A 108 0.09 -7.83 30.46
C VAL A 108 -0.38 -6.67 31.33
N LYS A 109 -1.35 -6.95 32.21
CA LYS A 109 -1.67 -6.03 33.30
C LYS A 109 -0.37 -5.77 34.07
N GLN A 110 0.00 -4.51 34.23
CA GLN A 110 1.11 -4.13 35.10
C GLN A 110 0.90 -4.84 36.43
N ILE A 111 1.87 -5.68 36.81
CA ILE A 111 1.86 -6.33 38.12
C ILE A 111 2.00 -5.19 39.13
N SER A 112 1.00 -5.05 40.00
CA SER A 112 1.06 -4.09 41.10
C SER A 112 2.25 -4.47 41.98
N PHE A 113 3.12 -3.50 42.29
CA PHE A 113 4.19 -3.66 43.28
C PHE A 113 3.70 -3.40 44.73
N PHE A 114 2.40 -3.22 44.90
CA PHE A 114 1.73 -2.99 46.19
C PHE A 114 0.46 -3.83 46.29
#